data_AF-A0AAD9VUB8-F1
#
_entry.id   AF-A0AAD9VUB8-F1
#
_cell.length_a   1.000
_cell.length_b   1.000
_cell.length_c   1.000
_cell.angle_alpha   90.00
_cell.angle_beta   90.00
_cell.angle_gamma   90.00
#
_symmetry.space_group_name_H-M   'P 1'
#
loop_
_entity.id
_entity.type
_entity.pdbx_description
1 polymer ?
#
loop_
_entity_poly.entity_id
_entity_poly.type
_entity_poly.pdbx_seq_one_letter_code
_entity_poly.pdbx_strand_id
1 'polypeptide(L)'
;MVLSRHSLPEYPELADEIEKVEELKRRKISGGRKIKVLFGLGLPMEEDISMTLGYVLKCNYNLPYNSSDFTGAHARFKKFADAALPQTGKPEQGGPTSRWTLYRMLESAMERLGSGKACLLLAVCESAANPFEEGRGILGELLHVLLTPSTTFEEYEIYSDREYLAAEAIGRNSHGRCGYFYPECQYNPLDYFTAIRGPR
;
A
#
# COMPACT_ATOMS: atom_id res chain seq x y z
N MET A 1 49.66 -7.71 -67.27
CA MET A 1 48.37 -7.00 -67.29
C MET A 1 47.90 -6.91 -65.83
N VAL A 2 48.24 -5.82 -65.15
CA VAL A 2 47.97 -5.61 -63.72
C VAL A 2 46.62 -4.89 -63.62
N LEU A 3 45.61 -5.53 -63.03
CA LEU A 3 44.31 -4.91 -62.77
C LEU A 3 44.47 -3.88 -61.66
N SER A 4 44.27 -2.61 -62.01
CA SER A 4 44.35 -1.47 -61.10
C SER A 4 43.20 -1.53 -60.10
N ARG A 5 43.52 -1.52 -58.80
CA ARG A 5 42.55 -1.34 -57.72
C ARG A 5 42.05 0.11 -57.77
N HIS A 6 40.85 0.33 -58.28
CA HIS A 6 40.13 1.58 -58.03
C HIS A 6 39.69 1.60 -56.55
N SER A 7 40.27 2.50 -55.79
CA SER A 7 39.86 2.87 -54.44
C SER A 7 38.44 3.46 -54.48
N LEU A 8 37.51 2.84 -53.75
CA LEU A 8 36.20 3.43 -53.46
C LEU A 8 36.41 4.65 -52.54
N PRO A 9 35.73 5.79 -52.79
CA PRO A 9 35.81 6.93 -51.88
C PRO A 9 35.10 6.56 -50.57
N GLU A 10 35.84 6.56 -49.46
CA GLU A 10 35.28 6.61 -48.12
C GLU A 10 34.47 7.90 -47.99
N TYR A 11 33.17 7.78 -47.68
CA TYR A 11 32.27 8.89 -47.37
C TYR A 11 32.16 9.04 -45.85
N PRO A 12 33.08 9.79 -45.20
CA PRO A 12 33.12 9.94 -43.74
C PRO A 12 31.88 10.64 -43.17
N GLU A 13 31.27 11.58 -43.91
CA GLU A 13 30.08 12.30 -43.45
C GLU A 13 28.84 11.41 -43.28
N LEU A 14 28.71 10.36 -44.11
CA LEU A 14 27.59 9.41 -44.01
C LEU A 14 27.77 8.45 -42.84
N ALA A 15 29.02 8.10 -42.50
CA ALA A 15 29.33 7.29 -41.33
C ALA A 15 29.00 8.05 -40.04
N ASP A 16 29.33 9.35 -39.98
CA ASP A 16 28.99 10.23 -38.86
C ASP A 16 27.46 10.43 -38.69
N GLU A 17 26.71 10.52 -39.78
CA GLU A 17 25.24 10.59 -39.71
C GLU A 17 24.63 9.26 -39.24
N ILE A 18 25.14 8.12 -39.71
CA ILE A 18 24.70 6.80 -39.26
C ILE A 18 25.01 6.61 -37.77
N GLU A 19 26.20 7.03 -37.32
CA GLU A 19 26.58 6.96 -35.90
C GLU A 19 25.69 7.86 -35.03
N LYS A 20 25.36 9.08 -35.48
CA LYS A 20 24.39 9.95 -34.81
C LYS A 20 22.98 9.34 -34.78
N VAL A 21 22.54 8.70 -35.86
CA VAL A 21 21.25 8.03 -35.92
C VAL A 21 21.23 6.80 -35.00
N GLU A 22 22.31 6.04 -34.92
CA GLU A 22 22.47 4.90 -34.02
C GLU A 22 22.59 5.32 -32.56
N GLU A 23 23.25 6.44 -32.25
CA GLU A 23 23.25 7.05 -30.92
C GLU A 23 21.87 7.57 -30.52
N LEU A 24 21.14 8.21 -31.45
CA LEU A 24 19.74 8.59 -31.24
C LEU A 24 18.85 7.37 -31.02
N LYS A 25 19.08 6.27 -31.74
CA LYS A 25 18.39 4.99 -31.57
C LYS A 25 18.74 4.33 -30.22
N ARG A 26 20.01 4.36 -29.79
CA ARG A 26 20.46 3.90 -28.46
C ARG A 26 19.91 4.74 -27.33
N ARG A 27 19.80 6.07 -27.48
CA ARG A 27 19.10 6.96 -26.55
C ARG A 27 17.60 6.64 -26.47
N LYS A 28 16.97 6.26 -27.58
CA LYS A 28 15.55 5.84 -27.63
C LYS A 28 15.31 4.44 -27.06
N ILE A 29 16.33 3.57 -27.06
CA ILE A 29 16.30 2.20 -26.53
C ILE A 29 16.82 2.12 -25.07
N SER A 30 17.25 3.24 -24.47
CA SER A 30 17.40 3.33 -23.00
C SER A 30 16.07 3.71 -22.35
N GLY A 31 15.02 2.94 -22.65
CA GLY A 31 13.70 3.08 -22.05
C GLY A 31 13.70 2.46 -20.66
N GLY A 32 14.19 3.19 -19.64
CA GLY A 32 13.91 2.83 -18.26
C GLY A 32 12.41 2.61 -18.08
N ARG A 33 12.00 1.47 -17.49
CA ARG A 33 10.58 1.19 -17.24
C ARG A 33 10.07 2.23 -16.24
N LYS A 34 9.20 3.13 -16.70
CA LYS A 34 8.58 4.18 -15.86
C LYS A 34 7.20 3.69 -15.44
N ILE A 35 7.00 3.50 -14.14
CA ILE A 35 5.65 3.31 -13.59
C ILE A 35 5.09 4.68 -13.25
N LYS A 36 3.85 4.92 -13.66
CA LYS A 36 3.08 6.11 -13.31
C LYS A 36 1.92 5.67 -12.44
N VAL A 37 1.90 6.14 -11.19
CA VAL A 37 0.79 5.92 -10.26
C VAL A 37 0.02 7.22 -10.16
N LEU A 38 -1.31 7.14 -10.31
CA LEU A 38 -2.21 8.28 -10.14
C LEU A 38 -3.13 7.99 -8.95
N PHE A 39 -3.15 8.91 -7.98
CA PHE A 39 -4.12 8.90 -6.90
C PHE A 39 -5.12 10.03 -7.13
N GLY A 40 -6.41 9.69 -7.18
CA GLY A 40 -7.51 10.65 -7.27
C GLY A 40 -8.30 10.65 -5.96
N LEU A 41 -8.47 11.81 -5.34
CA LEU A 41 -9.35 12.02 -4.19
C LEU A 41 -10.49 12.94 -4.61
N GLY A 42 -11.74 12.52 -4.42
CA GLY A 42 -12.92 13.37 -4.63
C GLY A 42 -13.59 13.64 -3.29
N LEU A 43 -13.63 14.90 -2.86
CA LEU A 43 -14.35 15.32 -1.66
C LEU A 43 -15.66 16.01 -2.08
N PRO A 44 -16.83 15.48 -1.70
CA PRO A 44 -18.09 16.19 -1.90
C PRO A 44 -18.18 17.37 -0.92
N MET A 45 -18.51 18.57 -1.42
CA MET A 45 -18.88 19.71 -0.58
C MET A 45 -20.40 19.78 -0.45
N GLU A 46 -20.89 19.96 0.78
CA GLU A 46 -22.30 20.09 1.10
C GLU A 46 -22.65 21.58 1.33
N GLU A 47 -23.03 22.30 0.28
CA GLU A 47 -23.70 23.62 0.34
C GLU A 47 -24.40 23.89 -1.00
N ASP A 48 -25.75 24.04 -0.99
CA ASP A 48 -26.78 24.40 -2.02
C ASP A 48 -26.61 24.00 -3.51
N ILE A 49 -25.43 23.57 -3.93
CA ILE A 49 -25.03 23.19 -5.28
C ILE A 49 -24.06 22.02 -5.12
N SER A 50 -24.40 20.86 -5.71
CA SER A 50 -23.54 19.68 -5.70
C SER A 50 -22.23 19.96 -6.46
N MET A 51 -21.18 20.36 -5.75
CA MET A 51 -19.83 20.55 -6.29
C MET A 51 -18.88 19.52 -5.69
N THR A 52 -18.19 18.78 -6.55
CA THR A 52 -17.17 17.80 -6.13
C THR A 52 -15.78 18.39 -6.36
N LEU A 53 -15.00 18.54 -5.29
CA LEU A 53 -13.60 18.96 -5.38
C LEU A 53 -12.72 17.72 -5.60
N GLY A 54 -12.00 17.69 -6.72
CA GLY A 54 -11.10 16.60 -7.07
C GLY A 54 -9.62 16.99 -6.95
N TYR A 55 -8.84 16.19 -6.23
CA TYR A 55 -7.38 16.26 -6.20
C TYR A 55 -6.78 15.07 -6.96
N VAL A 56 -5.82 15.33 -7.85
CA VAL A 56 -5.09 14.28 -8.58
C VAL A 56 -3.59 14.39 -8.29
N LEU A 57 -3.03 13.38 -7.64
CA LEU A 57 -1.60 13.25 -7.38
C LEU A 57 -0.98 12.31 -8.40
N LYS A 58 0.01 12.80 -9.17
CA LYS A 58 0.74 12.01 -10.17
C LYS A 58 2.15 11.70 -9.68
N CYS A 59 2.40 10.43 -9.41
CA CYS A 59 3.71 9.95 -8.97
C CYS A 59 4.40 9.19 -10.12
N ASN A 60 5.52 9.72 -10.63
CA ASN A 60 6.33 9.07 -11.66
C ASN A 60 7.54 8.38 -11.01
N TYR A 61 7.61 7.05 -11.09
CA TYR A 61 8.71 6.26 -10.54
C TYR A 61 9.51 5.61 -11.67
N ASN A 62 10.81 5.92 -11.73
CA ASN A 62 11.75 5.18 -12.57
C ASN A 62 12.15 3.92 -11.80
N LEU A 63 11.84 2.73 -12.34
CA LEU A 63 12.26 1.51 -11.67
C LEU A 63 13.72 1.20 -12.00
N PRO A 64 14.52 0.82 -10.99
CA PRO A 64 15.83 0.26 -11.22
C PRO A 64 15.69 -1.06 -11.99
N TYR A 65 16.67 -1.37 -12.84
CA TYR A 65 16.67 -2.61 -13.63
C TYR A 65 17.08 -3.84 -12.79
N ASN A 66 17.55 -3.61 -11.56
CA ASN A 66 18.08 -4.64 -10.68
C ASN A 66 17.19 -4.84 -9.45
N SER A 67 16.91 -6.09 -9.09
CA SER A 67 16.12 -6.46 -7.91
C SER A 67 16.83 -6.14 -6.59
N SER A 68 18.17 -6.06 -6.57
CA SER A 68 18.94 -5.73 -5.36
C SER A 68 18.75 -4.29 -4.88
N ASP A 69 18.31 -3.38 -5.75
CA ASP A 69 18.09 -1.97 -5.42
C ASP A 69 16.81 -1.72 -4.62
N PHE A 70 15.89 -2.70 -4.54
CA PHE A 70 14.70 -2.59 -3.69
C PHE A 70 15.02 -2.57 -2.20
N THR A 71 16.18 -3.11 -1.80
CA THR A 71 16.65 -3.12 -0.40
C THR A 71 16.78 -1.71 0.19
N GLY A 72 17.17 -0.73 -0.64
CA GLY A 72 17.28 0.67 -0.23
C GLY A 72 15.94 1.34 0.05
N ALA A 73 14.87 0.91 -0.64
CA ALA A 73 13.52 1.41 -0.40
C ALA A 73 12.98 0.93 0.96
N HIS A 74 13.26 -0.33 1.32
CA HIS A 74 12.94 -0.86 2.65
C HIS A 74 13.67 -0.09 3.76
N ALA A 75 14.97 0.19 3.59
CA ALA A 75 15.74 0.98 4.56
C ALA A 75 15.20 2.41 4.74
N ARG A 76 14.66 3.03 3.68
CA ARG A 76 13.99 4.34 3.77
C ARG A 76 12.67 4.24 4.50
N PHE A 77 11.84 3.24 4.20
CA PHE A 77 10.58 3.02 4.90
C PHE A 77 10.79 2.77 6.40
N LYS A 78 11.81 1.97 6.77
CA LYS A 78 12.19 1.75 8.18
C LYS A 78 12.46 3.08 8.90
N LYS A 79 13.22 4.00 8.29
CA LYS A 79 13.47 5.33 8.86
C LYS A 79 12.20 6.16 9.04
N PHE A 80 11.24 6.07 8.12
CA PHE A 80 9.95 6.74 8.27
C PHE A 80 9.11 6.13 9.40
N ALA A 81 9.06 4.80 9.48
CA ALA A 81 8.38 4.09 10.55
C ALA A 81 8.97 4.44 11.92
N ASP A 82 10.30 4.47 12.02
CA ASP A 82 11.02 4.84 13.25
C ASP A 82 10.74 6.28 13.70
N ALA A 83 10.47 7.20 12.76
CA ALA A 83 10.16 8.60 13.05
C ALA A 83 8.69 8.87 13.37
N ALA A 84 7.77 8.05 12.86
CA ALA A 84 6.32 8.24 13.01
C ALA A 84 5.72 7.51 14.23
N LEU A 85 6.36 6.44 14.71
CA LEU A 85 5.88 5.63 15.85
C LEU A 85 6.72 5.90 17.11
N PRO A 86 6.12 6.33 18.24
CA PRO A 86 6.79 6.37 19.54
C PRO A 86 7.12 4.93 19.98
N GLN A 87 8.39 4.56 19.97
CA GLN A 87 8.81 3.17 20.22
C GLN A 87 8.85 2.85 21.72
N THR A 88 8.02 1.90 22.16
CA THR A 88 8.16 1.16 23.44
C THR A 88 8.64 -0.28 23.24
N GLY A 89 9.27 -0.60 22.09
CA GLY A 89 9.75 -1.95 21.77
C GLY A 89 11.07 -1.94 20.99
N LYS A 90 11.91 -2.95 21.22
CA LYS A 90 13.27 -3.10 20.64
C LYS A 90 13.25 -3.07 19.09
N PRO A 91 14.32 -2.56 18.44
CA PRO A 91 14.44 -2.60 16.99
C PRO A 91 14.73 -4.03 16.53
N GLU A 92 13.69 -4.74 16.09
CA GLU A 92 13.89 -6.02 15.42
C GLU A 92 14.47 -5.80 14.01
N GLN A 93 15.43 -6.64 13.68
CA GLN A 93 16.32 -6.53 12.54
C GLN A 93 15.65 -7.14 11.30
N GLY A 94 15.52 -6.34 10.23
CA GLY A 94 15.49 -6.84 8.85
C GLY A 94 14.44 -7.87 8.45
N GLY A 95 13.20 -7.76 8.91
CA GLY A 95 12.05 -8.54 8.41
C GLY A 95 11.06 -7.69 7.58
N PRO A 96 10.18 -8.30 6.76
CA PRO A 96 9.01 -7.61 6.20
C PRO A 96 8.23 -6.92 7.34
N THR A 97 7.58 -5.79 7.05
CA THR A 97 6.76 -5.06 8.03
C THR A 97 5.79 -6.02 8.72
N SER A 98 6.00 -6.31 10.01
CA SER A 98 5.15 -7.23 10.74
C SER A 98 3.73 -6.67 10.84
N ARG A 99 2.72 -7.55 10.86
CA ARG A 99 1.33 -7.17 11.06
C ARG A 99 1.14 -6.38 12.34
N TRP A 100 1.88 -6.74 13.39
CA TRP A 100 1.88 -6.04 14.67
C TRP A 100 2.31 -4.59 14.54
N THR A 101 3.30 -4.29 13.69
CA THR A 101 3.70 -2.92 13.38
C THR A 101 2.58 -2.14 12.69
N LEU A 102 1.85 -2.77 11.75
CA LEU A 102 0.69 -2.14 11.09
C LEU A 102 -0.45 -1.89 12.08
N TYR A 103 -0.73 -2.84 12.98
CA TYR A 103 -1.77 -2.67 14.00
C TYR A 103 -1.43 -1.53 14.95
N ARG A 104 -0.18 -1.39 15.41
CA ARG A 104 0.26 -0.22 16.20
C ARG A 104 0.04 1.11 15.47
N MET A 105 0.28 1.16 14.16
CA MET A 105 -0.03 2.36 13.35
C MET A 105 -1.53 2.63 13.28
N LEU A 106 -2.33 1.58 13.08
CA LEU A 106 -3.79 1.70 13.00
C LEU A 106 -4.42 2.10 14.33
N GLU A 107 -3.95 1.54 15.44
CA GLU A 107 -4.33 1.96 16.80
C GLU A 107 -4.09 3.47 16.96
N SER A 108 -2.88 3.93 16.63
CA SER A 108 -2.51 5.35 16.72
C SER A 108 -3.38 6.25 15.82
N ALA A 109 -3.74 5.78 14.62
CA ALA A 109 -4.61 6.51 13.70
C ALA A 109 -6.06 6.58 14.20
N MET A 110 -6.52 5.55 14.93
CA MET A 110 -7.88 5.44 15.45
C MET A 110 -8.09 6.04 16.83
N GLU A 111 -7.04 6.60 17.45
CA GLU A 111 -7.12 7.26 18.77
C GLU A 111 -8.12 8.44 18.80
N ARG A 112 -8.47 8.99 17.63
CA ARG A 112 -9.50 10.05 17.52
C ARG A 112 -10.94 9.51 17.58
N LEU A 113 -11.14 8.22 17.34
CA LEU A 113 -12.47 7.58 17.33
C LEU A 113 -12.85 7.02 18.72
N GLY A 114 -11.90 6.99 19.66
CA GLY A 114 -12.04 6.42 20.99
C GLY A 114 -10.70 5.84 21.45
N SER A 115 -10.72 4.75 22.20
CA SER A 115 -9.49 3.99 22.44
C SER A 115 -9.06 3.34 21.12
N GLY A 116 -7.92 3.75 20.56
CA GLY A 116 -7.46 3.29 19.26
C GLY A 116 -7.39 1.77 19.14
N LYS A 117 -6.96 1.11 20.22
CA LYS A 117 -6.95 -0.36 20.34
C LYS A 117 -8.34 -0.97 20.34
N ALA A 118 -9.27 -0.45 21.14
CA ALA A 118 -10.65 -0.95 21.16
C ALA A 118 -11.33 -0.78 19.79
N CYS A 119 -11.09 0.34 19.10
CA CYS A 119 -11.63 0.58 17.77
C CYS A 119 -11.05 -0.35 16.71
N LEU A 120 -9.76 -0.67 16.77
CA LEU A 120 -9.18 -1.65 15.86
C LEU A 120 -9.71 -3.06 16.15
N LEU A 121 -9.86 -3.45 17.42
CA LEU A 121 -10.47 -4.73 17.79
C LEU A 121 -11.93 -4.83 17.34
N LEU A 122 -12.70 -3.74 17.47
CA LEU A 122 -14.06 -3.63 16.95
C LEU A 122 -14.08 -3.84 15.43
N ALA A 123 -13.20 -3.17 14.69
CA ALA A 123 -13.10 -3.31 13.24
C ALA A 123 -12.74 -4.75 12.80
N VAL A 124 -11.80 -5.40 13.50
CA VAL A 124 -11.45 -6.81 13.27
C VAL A 124 -12.67 -7.71 13.51
N CYS A 125 -13.36 -7.54 14.64
CA CYS A 125 -14.55 -8.31 14.98
C CYS A 125 -15.67 -8.11 13.95
N GLU A 126 -15.97 -6.87 13.58
CA GLU A 126 -17.01 -6.53 12.61
C GLU A 126 -16.69 -7.10 11.22
N SER A 127 -15.44 -7.02 10.78
CA SER A 127 -15.00 -7.60 9.51
C SER A 127 -15.05 -9.13 9.49
N ALA A 128 -14.89 -9.79 10.65
CA ALA A 128 -15.03 -11.23 10.80
C ALA A 128 -16.51 -11.68 10.86
N ALA A 129 -17.39 -10.84 11.42
CA ALA A 129 -18.84 -11.07 11.43
C ALA A 129 -19.46 -10.83 10.05
N ASN A 130 -18.99 -9.80 9.35
CA ASN A 130 -19.46 -9.35 8.04
C ASN A 130 -18.27 -9.28 7.07
N PRO A 131 -17.80 -10.42 6.52
CA PRO A 131 -16.67 -10.43 5.61
C PRO A 131 -16.93 -9.58 4.37
N PHE A 132 -15.90 -8.87 3.90
CA PHE A 132 -15.97 -8.08 2.68
C PHE A 132 -16.32 -9.02 1.50
N GLU A 133 -17.41 -8.73 0.79
CA GLU A 133 -17.84 -9.55 -0.35
C GLU A 133 -16.74 -9.66 -1.41
N GLU A 134 -16.42 -10.89 -1.82
CA GLU A 134 -15.55 -11.18 -2.96
C GLU A 134 -16.12 -10.49 -4.21
N GLY A 135 -15.33 -9.60 -4.83
CA GLY A 135 -15.72 -8.90 -6.05
C GLY A 135 -15.88 -7.37 -5.93
N ARG A 136 -15.76 -6.78 -4.74
CA ARG A 136 -15.76 -5.30 -4.56
C ARG A 136 -14.37 -4.65 -4.73
N GLY A 137 -13.54 -5.21 -5.60
CA GLY A 137 -12.26 -4.67 -6.01
C GLY A 137 -11.11 -4.88 -5.01
N ILE A 138 -9.92 -4.46 -5.43
CA ILE A 138 -8.63 -4.67 -4.73
C ILE A 138 -8.66 -4.16 -3.28
N LEU A 139 -9.39 -3.08 -3.01
CA LEU A 139 -9.47 -2.51 -1.67
C LEU A 139 -10.18 -3.45 -0.68
N GLY A 140 -11.27 -4.11 -1.10
CA GLY A 140 -11.99 -5.05 -0.24
C GLY A 140 -11.14 -6.27 0.12
N GLU A 141 -10.42 -6.82 -0.87
CA GLU A 141 -9.49 -7.93 -0.65
C GLU A 141 -8.32 -7.52 0.27
N LEU A 142 -7.77 -6.32 0.06
CA LEU A 142 -6.70 -5.81 0.92
C LEU A 142 -7.17 -5.62 2.36
N LEU A 143 -8.35 -5.03 2.56
CA LEU A 143 -8.94 -4.87 3.88
C LEU A 143 -9.27 -6.22 4.54
N HIS A 144 -9.73 -7.20 3.77
CA HIS A 144 -9.95 -8.55 4.27
C HIS A 144 -8.65 -9.16 4.82
N VAL A 145 -7.55 -9.10 4.09
CA VAL A 145 -6.25 -9.61 4.54
C VAL A 145 -5.74 -8.84 5.77
N LEU A 146 -5.88 -7.51 5.79
CA LEU A 146 -5.40 -6.68 6.90
C LEU A 146 -6.18 -6.90 8.20
N LEU A 147 -7.51 -7.03 8.13
CA LEU A 147 -8.39 -7.10 9.30
C LEU A 147 -8.75 -8.53 9.72
N THR A 148 -8.22 -9.54 9.01
CA THR A 148 -8.41 -10.95 9.36
C THR A 148 -7.07 -11.55 9.83
N PRO A 149 -6.73 -11.46 11.13
CA PRO A 149 -5.42 -11.85 11.63
C PRO A 149 -5.08 -13.34 11.40
N SER A 150 -6.05 -14.22 11.18
CA SER A 150 -5.79 -15.61 10.79
C SER A 150 -5.28 -15.82 9.35
N THR A 151 -5.36 -14.82 8.46
CA THR A 151 -4.93 -14.96 7.06
C THR A 151 -3.43 -15.07 6.88
N THR A 152 -2.66 -14.65 7.87
CA THR A 152 -1.20 -14.59 7.81
C THR A 152 -0.61 -15.20 9.07
N PHE A 153 0.29 -16.16 8.90
CA PHE A 153 0.94 -16.85 10.02
C PHE A 153 2.18 -16.05 10.45
N GLU A 154 2.10 -15.38 11.59
CA GLU A 154 3.22 -14.65 12.21
C GLU A 154 3.34 -15.09 13.68
N GLU A 155 4.57 -15.18 14.19
CA GLU A 155 4.82 -15.39 15.61
C GLU A 155 4.44 -14.12 16.39
N TYR A 156 3.86 -14.29 17.58
CA TYR A 156 3.41 -13.15 18.40
C TYR A 156 4.64 -12.38 18.92
N GLU A 157 4.68 -11.06 18.69
CA GLU A 157 5.73 -10.20 19.28
C GLU A 157 5.43 -9.98 20.78
N ILE A 158 4.15 -9.80 21.14
CA ILE A 158 3.69 -9.46 22.49
C ILE A 158 2.44 -10.27 22.86
N TYR A 159 2.23 -10.57 24.14
CA TYR A 159 1.03 -11.29 24.61
C TYR A 159 -0.30 -10.62 24.19
N SER A 160 -0.31 -9.28 24.13
CA SER A 160 -1.47 -8.47 23.71
C SER A 160 -1.94 -8.74 22.28
N ASP A 161 -1.05 -9.26 21.43
CA ASP A 161 -1.35 -9.53 20.02
C ASP A 161 -2.40 -10.65 19.85
N ARG A 162 -2.56 -11.50 20.88
CA ARG A 162 -3.58 -12.54 20.94
C ARG A 162 -5.00 -11.98 21.01
N GLU A 163 -5.17 -10.74 21.46
CA GLU A 163 -6.48 -10.09 21.56
C GLU A 163 -7.13 -9.91 20.17
N TYR A 164 -6.33 -9.74 19.12
CA TYR A 164 -6.82 -9.61 17.74
C TYR A 164 -7.45 -10.91 17.21
N LEU A 165 -6.85 -12.06 17.51
CA LEU A 165 -7.44 -13.35 17.16
C LEU A 165 -8.69 -13.65 17.98
N ALA A 166 -8.72 -13.21 19.24
CA ALA A 166 -9.92 -13.30 20.06
C ALA A 166 -11.06 -12.46 19.46
N ALA A 167 -10.77 -11.23 19.02
CA ALA A 167 -11.74 -10.37 18.34
C ALA A 167 -12.29 -11.01 17.05
N GLU A 168 -11.41 -11.60 16.24
CA GLU A 168 -11.81 -12.33 15.03
C GLU A 168 -12.74 -13.51 15.35
N ALA A 169 -12.39 -14.29 16.39
CA ALA A 169 -13.21 -15.42 16.85
C ALA A 169 -14.58 -14.96 17.38
N ILE A 170 -14.62 -13.84 18.11
CA ILE A 170 -15.87 -13.23 18.58
C ILE A 170 -16.71 -12.80 17.37
N GLY A 171 -16.13 -12.15 16.37
CA GLY A 171 -16.83 -11.75 15.14
C GLY A 171 -17.50 -12.93 14.45
N ARG A 172 -16.77 -14.03 14.23
CA ARG A 172 -17.31 -15.26 13.63
C ARG A 172 -18.45 -15.90 14.42
N ASN A 173 -18.43 -15.80 15.74
CA ASN A 173 -19.37 -16.51 16.63
C ASN A 173 -20.54 -15.64 17.12
N SER A 174 -20.41 -14.31 17.10
CA SER A 174 -21.35 -13.40 17.76
C SER A 174 -22.44 -12.83 16.84
N HIS A 175 -22.49 -13.25 15.57
CA HIS A 175 -23.47 -12.77 14.59
C HIS A 175 -23.57 -11.23 14.51
N GLY A 176 -22.45 -10.52 14.60
CA GLY A 176 -22.40 -9.05 14.45
C GLY A 176 -22.74 -8.25 15.72
N ARG A 177 -22.53 -8.81 16.92
CA ARG A 177 -22.69 -8.09 18.19
C ARG A 177 -21.36 -7.59 18.76
N CYS A 178 -20.46 -7.10 17.91
CA CYS A 178 -19.12 -6.69 18.33
C CYS A 178 -19.12 -5.41 19.19
N GLY A 179 -20.08 -4.50 18.98
CA GLY A 179 -20.21 -3.27 19.78
C GLY A 179 -20.42 -3.50 21.28
N TYR A 180 -20.96 -4.66 21.68
CA TYR A 180 -21.09 -5.02 23.11
C TYR A 180 -19.74 -5.39 23.74
N PHE A 181 -18.82 -5.97 22.96
CA PHE A 181 -17.51 -6.42 23.44
C PHE A 181 -16.48 -5.29 23.50
N TYR A 182 -16.67 -4.22 22.72
CA TYR A 182 -15.73 -3.10 22.60
C TYR A 182 -16.43 -1.74 22.78
N PRO A 183 -17.07 -1.48 23.94
CA PRO A 183 -17.82 -0.25 24.18
C PRO A 183 -16.94 1.01 24.25
N GLU A 184 -15.62 0.88 24.38
CA GLU A 184 -14.67 1.99 24.42
C GLU A 184 -14.47 2.66 23.05
N CYS A 185 -14.96 2.03 21.97
CA CYS A 185 -15.00 2.62 20.64
C CYS A 185 -16.39 3.21 20.37
N GLN A 186 -16.46 4.54 20.23
CA GLN A 186 -17.73 5.24 20.07
C GLN A 186 -18.27 5.18 18.63
N TYR A 187 -17.37 5.07 17.65
CA TYR A 187 -17.70 5.07 16.24
C TYR A 187 -17.03 3.89 15.54
N ASN A 188 -17.81 3.08 14.84
CA ASN A 188 -17.27 1.96 14.07
C ASN A 188 -16.38 2.50 12.93
N PRO A 189 -15.07 2.17 12.90
CA PRO A 189 -14.17 2.64 11.86
C PRO A 189 -14.61 2.20 10.46
N LEU A 190 -15.27 1.05 10.34
CA LEU A 190 -15.67 0.49 9.05
C LEU A 190 -16.78 1.30 8.38
N ASP A 191 -17.63 1.99 9.14
CA ASP A 191 -18.76 2.77 8.60
C ASP A 191 -18.31 3.92 7.69
N TYR A 192 -17.06 4.38 7.83
CA TYR A 192 -16.50 5.46 7.00
C TYR A 192 -16.23 5.06 5.55
N PHE A 193 -15.97 3.78 5.29
CA PHE A 193 -15.56 3.30 3.96
C PHE A 193 -16.38 2.09 3.49
N THR A 194 -17.21 1.52 4.36
CA THR A 194 -18.15 0.47 3.99
C THR A 194 -19.55 0.83 4.44
N ALA A 195 -20.53 0.65 3.56
CA ALA A 195 -21.93 0.66 3.94
C ALA A 195 -22.28 -0.70 4.56
N ILE A 196 -21.81 -0.96 5.78
CA ILE A 196 -22.24 -2.14 6.53
C ILE A 196 -23.69 -1.91 6.90
N ARG A 197 -24.58 -2.64 6.23
CA ARG A 197 -26.01 -2.63 6.52
C ARG A 197 -26.26 -3.59 7.69
N GLY A 198 -25.80 -3.24 8.89
CA GLY A 198 -26.14 -3.97 10.11
C GLY A 198 -27.60 -3.71 10.51
N PRO A 199 -28.32 -4.71 11.07
CA PRO A 199 -29.66 -4.48 11.60
C PRO A 199 -29.55 -3.59 12.86
N ARG A 200 -30.27 -2.46 12.84
CA ARG A 200 -30.53 -1.64 14.03
C ARG A 200 -31.41 -2.40 15.02
#